data_AF-A0A8H5YIG9-F1
#
_entry.id   AF-A0A8H5YIG9-F1
#
_cell.length_a   1.000
_cell.length_b   1.000
_cell.length_c   1.000
_cell.angle_alpha   90.00
_cell.angle_beta   90.00
_cell.angle_gamma   90.00
#
_symmetry.space_group_name_H-M   'P 1'
#
loop_
_entity.id
_entity.type
_entity.pdbx_description
1 polymer ?
#
loop_
_entity_poly.entity_id
_entity_poly.type
_entity_poly.pdbx_seq_one_letter_code
_entity_poly.pdbx_strand_id
1 'polypeptide(L)'
;MLLLAFHVAVFFAKLAFAKKQLDDTITGPTTPAHILVGFPKHISVADRVQGFPFSIDKEVTGIPSWMTLSYPNFLYAVDESSSALTLYEINVVSDEITAKSVKQGSSGVVHLQFNTDNTRLIGCAYGNGTIDIWNTTNGSLELIKTIPSPGQPGPNKERQASPHPHQANLDPTGRFFVINDLGTDSIVVLDSNDDAFQIVNVIRISPQGCGPRHGVFYPQGAFRATHYILVCEISNKLLIYTVSYRENSLDLTQIQSTSTFGRELPPANSSSAAAGAIVLAANNRHLYVSNRQTGNSTDSVSHFEISHLNSTFLSLRFVGAASTYGISPRMMSFSCGDRYLLIANQAGGFGLVALERRLDGTLDAENPISVLGAPDFTPQFVQQIT
;
A
#
# COMPACT_ATOMS: atom_id res chain seq x y z
N MET A 1 29.03 -29.68 -11.50
CA MET A 1 27.81 -30.32 -12.05
C MET A 1 26.56 -30.04 -11.22
N LEU A 2 26.61 -30.12 -9.88
CA LEU A 2 25.43 -29.87 -9.02
C LEU A 2 24.87 -28.43 -9.08
N LEU A 3 25.73 -27.42 -9.18
CA LEU A 3 25.32 -26.00 -9.22
C LEU A 3 24.57 -25.63 -10.51
N LEU A 4 24.92 -26.27 -11.63
CA LEU A 4 24.31 -26.03 -12.94
C LEU A 4 22.90 -26.64 -12.99
N ALA A 5 22.70 -27.81 -12.38
CA ALA A 5 21.39 -28.45 -12.28
C ALA A 5 20.41 -27.61 -11.44
N PHE A 6 20.88 -26.96 -10.36
CA PHE A 6 20.03 -26.10 -9.51
C PHE A 6 19.58 -24.83 -10.24
N HIS A 7 20.47 -24.16 -10.98
CA HIS A 7 20.11 -22.97 -11.77
C HIS A 7 19.15 -23.29 -12.91
N VAL A 8 19.32 -24.46 -13.54
CA VAL A 8 18.41 -24.94 -14.59
C VAL A 8 17.03 -25.26 -14.01
N ALA A 9 16.95 -25.88 -12.83
CA ALA A 9 15.68 -26.17 -12.15
C ALA A 9 14.92 -24.88 -11.74
N VAL A 10 15.62 -23.88 -11.20
CA VAL A 10 15.02 -22.56 -10.86
C VAL A 10 14.56 -21.82 -12.10
N PHE A 11 15.30 -21.93 -13.21
CA PHE A 11 14.92 -21.33 -14.49
C PHE A 11 13.63 -21.96 -15.06
N PHE A 12 13.52 -23.29 -15.03
CA PHE A 12 12.31 -23.99 -15.46
C PHE A 12 11.11 -23.74 -14.53
N ALA A 13 11.32 -23.61 -13.21
CA ALA A 13 10.27 -23.21 -12.29
C ALA A 13 9.73 -21.79 -12.58
N LYS A 14 10.61 -20.84 -12.91
CA LYS A 14 10.23 -19.47 -13.32
C LYS A 14 9.48 -19.46 -14.66
N LEU A 15 9.89 -20.28 -15.63
CA LEU A 15 9.19 -20.44 -16.91
C LEU A 15 7.81 -21.09 -16.76
N ALA A 16 7.67 -22.08 -15.87
CA ALA A 16 6.39 -22.69 -15.56
C ALA A 16 5.44 -21.69 -14.87
N PHE A 17 5.96 -20.82 -14.00
CA PHE A 17 5.20 -19.75 -13.35
C PHE A 17 4.76 -18.67 -14.35
N ALA A 18 5.65 -18.25 -15.26
CA ALA A 18 5.34 -17.29 -16.32
C ALA A 18 4.33 -17.85 -17.33
N LYS A 19 4.42 -19.16 -17.65
CA LYS A 19 3.46 -19.83 -18.52
C LYS A 19 2.08 -19.96 -17.85
N LYS A 20 2.02 -20.24 -16.55
CA LYS A 20 0.76 -20.23 -15.77
C LYS A 20 0.10 -18.84 -15.79
N GLN A 21 0.88 -17.77 -15.63
CA GLN A 21 0.40 -16.39 -15.77
C GLN A 21 -0.13 -16.08 -17.19
N LEU A 22 0.47 -16.66 -18.22
CA LEU A 22 0.02 -16.50 -19.60
C LEU A 22 -1.25 -17.32 -19.91
N ASP A 23 -1.38 -18.51 -19.34
CA ASP A 23 -2.58 -19.34 -19.51
C ASP A 23 -3.78 -18.75 -18.71
N ASP A 24 -3.54 -18.19 -17.51
CA ASP A 24 -4.55 -17.47 -16.71
C ASP A 24 -5.04 -16.17 -17.38
N THR A 25 -4.29 -15.62 -18.34
CA THR A 25 -4.72 -14.44 -19.11
C THR A 25 -5.55 -14.80 -20.35
N ILE A 26 -5.53 -16.06 -20.81
CA ILE A 26 -6.26 -16.55 -21.99
C ILE A 26 -7.55 -17.27 -21.59
N THR A 27 -7.55 -17.95 -20.45
CA THR A 27 -8.74 -18.51 -19.81
C THR A 27 -8.76 -18.01 -18.38
N GLY A 28 -9.48 -16.92 -18.11
CA GLY A 28 -9.46 -16.26 -16.79
C GLY A 28 -9.56 -17.26 -15.64
N PRO A 29 -8.78 -17.12 -14.56
CA PRO A 29 -8.76 -18.12 -13.51
C PRO A 29 -10.15 -18.22 -12.89
N THR A 30 -10.68 -19.43 -12.84
CA THR A 30 -11.89 -19.82 -12.10
C THR A 30 -11.64 -19.92 -10.59
N THR A 31 -10.50 -19.43 -10.11
CA THR A 31 -10.19 -19.33 -8.68
C THR A 31 -11.08 -18.25 -8.06
N PRO A 32 -11.82 -18.55 -6.96
CA PRO A 32 -12.55 -17.54 -6.22
C PRO A 32 -11.64 -16.37 -5.86
N ALA A 33 -12.12 -15.15 -6.11
CA ALA A 33 -11.40 -13.95 -5.74
C ALA A 33 -11.71 -13.64 -4.28
N HIS A 34 -10.90 -14.16 -3.35
CA HIS A 34 -11.06 -13.84 -1.93
C HIS A 34 -10.60 -12.40 -1.69
N ILE A 35 -11.47 -11.57 -1.11
CA ILE A 35 -11.21 -10.15 -0.85
C ILE A 35 -11.17 -9.97 0.65
N LEU A 36 -9.98 -9.76 1.18
CA LEU A 36 -9.73 -9.45 2.57
C LEU A 36 -10.11 -8.00 2.86
N VAL A 37 -10.92 -7.79 3.89
CA VAL A 37 -11.42 -6.48 4.31
C VAL A 37 -11.17 -6.31 5.80
N GLY A 38 -10.62 -5.16 6.19
CA GLY A 38 -10.44 -4.78 7.58
C GLY A 38 -11.26 -3.54 7.90
N PHE A 39 -12.05 -3.61 8.96
CA PHE A 39 -12.79 -2.48 9.54
C PHE A 39 -12.80 -2.61 11.07
N PRO A 40 -13.12 -1.55 11.84
CA PRO A 40 -13.06 -1.61 13.29
C PRO A 40 -13.74 -2.86 13.85
N LYS A 41 -13.01 -3.63 14.65
CA LYS A 41 -13.41 -4.91 15.29
C LYS A 41 -13.66 -6.10 14.37
N HIS A 42 -13.38 -6.01 13.08
CA HIS A 42 -13.68 -7.10 12.14
C HIS A 42 -12.56 -7.33 11.11
N ILE A 43 -12.28 -8.60 10.85
CA ILE A 43 -11.55 -9.06 9.68
C ILE A 43 -12.49 -9.96 8.89
N SER A 44 -12.81 -9.58 7.66
CA SER A 44 -13.78 -10.30 6.83
C SER A 44 -13.19 -10.69 5.48
N VAL A 45 -13.72 -11.73 4.87
CA VAL A 45 -13.32 -12.21 3.54
C VAL A 45 -14.55 -12.37 2.68
N ALA A 46 -14.58 -11.69 1.54
CA ALA A 46 -15.61 -11.88 0.52
C ALA A 46 -15.13 -12.83 -0.58
N ASP A 47 -15.99 -13.73 -1.07
CA ASP A 47 -15.58 -14.77 -2.04
C ASP A 47 -15.41 -14.26 -3.48
N ARG A 48 -15.94 -13.07 -3.76
CA ARG A 48 -15.87 -12.45 -5.08
C ARG A 48 -16.12 -10.95 -5.01
N VAL A 49 -15.71 -10.26 -6.07
CA VAL A 49 -15.96 -8.83 -6.27
C VAL A 49 -17.46 -8.54 -6.36
N GLN A 50 -18.21 -9.34 -7.14
CA GLN A 50 -19.63 -9.10 -7.41
C GLN A 50 -20.49 -9.26 -6.15
N GLY A 51 -20.95 -8.15 -5.61
CA GLY A 51 -21.81 -8.03 -4.43
C GLY A 51 -21.06 -8.18 -3.10
N PHE A 52 -19.75 -8.45 -3.12
CA PHE A 52 -18.94 -8.73 -1.93
C PHE A 52 -19.60 -9.70 -0.92
N PRO A 53 -20.03 -10.92 -1.34
CA PRO A 53 -20.60 -11.87 -0.40
C PRO A 53 -19.53 -12.34 0.59
N PHE A 54 -19.65 -11.92 1.85
CA PHE A 54 -18.75 -12.33 2.92
C PHE A 54 -19.00 -13.79 3.32
N SER A 55 -17.96 -14.61 3.19
CA SER A 55 -17.91 -15.99 3.71
C SER A 55 -17.36 -16.05 5.12
N ILE A 56 -16.39 -15.17 5.42
CA ILE A 56 -15.80 -15.02 6.75
C ILE A 56 -16.11 -13.63 7.27
N ASP A 57 -16.57 -13.56 8.51
CA ASP A 57 -16.57 -12.33 9.31
C ASP A 57 -16.09 -12.63 10.73
N LYS A 58 -14.81 -12.34 10.99
CA LYS A 58 -14.15 -12.62 12.26
C LYS A 58 -14.16 -11.38 13.13
N GLU A 59 -14.86 -11.45 14.26
CA GLU A 59 -14.72 -10.44 15.31
C GLU A 59 -13.31 -10.48 15.91
N VAL A 60 -12.69 -9.31 16.01
CA VAL A 60 -11.36 -9.08 16.58
C VAL A 60 -11.38 -7.88 17.52
N THR A 61 -10.34 -7.74 18.32
CA THR A 61 -10.15 -6.54 19.14
C THR A 61 -9.52 -5.41 18.32
N GLY A 62 -9.92 -4.17 18.59
CA GLY A 62 -9.24 -2.99 18.06
C GLY A 62 -9.55 -2.69 16.59
N ILE A 63 -8.58 -2.15 15.85
CA ILE A 63 -8.76 -1.63 14.49
C ILE A 63 -7.72 -2.28 13.53
N PRO A 64 -8.09 -3.32 12.77
CA PRO A 64 -7.25 -3.95 11.75
C PRO A 64 -7.14 -3.09 10.48
N SER A 65 -6.53 -1.91 10.62
CA SER A 65 -6.47 -0.90 9.56
C SER A 65 -5.46 -1.22 8.47
N TRP A 66 -4.52 -2.11 8.75
CA TRP A 66 -3.57 -2.65 7.80
C TRP A 66 -3.27 -4.12 8.10
N MET A 67 -3.16 -4.90 7.03
CA MET A 67 -2.89 -6.32 7.11
C MET A 67 -1.90 -6.74 6.02
N THR A 68 -1.15 -7.81 6.27
CA THR A 68 -0.32 -8.43 5.24
C THR A 68 -0.30 -9.94 5.40
N LEU A 69 -0.21 -10.64 4.27
CA LEU A 69 -0.17 -12.10 4.21
C LEU A 69 1.24 -12.60 3.96
N SER A 70 1.58 -13.70 4.62
CA SER A 70 2.74 -14.52 4.31
C SER A 70 2.31 -15.95 3.99
N TYR A 71 3.02 -16.57 3.06
CA TYR A 71 2.77 -17.95 2.65
C TYR A 71 3.00 -18.94 3.83
N PRO A 72 2.20 -20.02 3.94
CA PRO A 72 1.05 -20.33 3.09
C PRO A 72 -0.21 -19.54 3.43
N ASN A 73 -0.41 -19.18 4.69
CA ASN A 73 -1.70 -18.69 5.17
C ASN A 73 -1.62 -17.89 6.49
N PHE A 74 -0.51 -17.21 6.73
CA PHE A 74 -0.35 -16.35 7.89
C PHE A 74 -0.77 -14.93 7.59
N LEU A 75 -1.64 -14.38 8.42
CA LEU A 75 -2.15 -13.01 8.31
C LEU A 75 -1.67 -12.19 9.51
N TYR A 76 -0.92 -11.13 9.25
CA TYR A 76 -0.44 -10.20 10.28
C TYR A 76 -1.31 -8.95 10.23
N ALA A 77 -2.00 -8.65 11.32
CA ALA A 77 -2.90 -7.50 11.40
C ALA A 77 -2.51 -6.58 12.55
N VAL A 78 -2.39 -5.29 12.23
CA VAL A 78 -2.18 -4.25 13.23
C VAL A 78 -3.45 -4.05 14.06
N ASP A 79 -3.31 -3.49 15.25
CA ASP A 79 -4.38 -2.74 15.89
C ASP A 79 -3.96 -1.27 15.97
N GLU A 80 -4.49 -0.44 15.06
CA GLU A 80 -4.10 0.99 14.97
C GLU A 80 -4.45 1.77 16.26
N SER A 81 -5.34 1.25 17.11
CA SER A 81 -5.71 1.88 18.38
C SER A 81 -4.84 1.48 19.57
N SER A 82 -3.91 0.53 19.39
CA SER A 82 -3.02 0.03 20.43
C SER A 82 -1.61 -0.21 19.91
N SER A 83 -0.82 -0.97 20.68
CA SER A 83 0.51 -1.46 20.31
C SER A 83 0.48 -2.93 19.86
N ALA A 84 -0.71 -3.53 19.71
CA ALA A 84 -0.84 -4.93 19.38
C ALA A 84 -0.59 -5.20 17.89
N LEU A 85 0.20 -6.23 17.63
CA LEU A 85 0.29 -6.90 16.34
C LEU A 85 -0.17 -8.34 16.54
N THR A 86 -1.16 -8.77 15.76
CA THR A 86 -1.72 -10.12 15.87
C THR A 86 -1.37 -10.94 14.65
N LEU A 87 -0.84 -12.14 14.88
CA LEU A 87 -0.70 -13.19 13.89
C LEU A 87 -1.95 -14.07 13.93
N TYR A 88 -2.59 -14.17 12.78
CA TYR A 88 -3.68 -15.10 12.50
C TYR A 88 -3.23 -16.16 11.51
N GLU A 89 -3.93 -17.28 11.52
CA GLU A 89 -3.95 -18.25 10.45
C GLU A 89 -5.29 -18.12 9.73
N ILE A 90 -5.27 -17.99 8.40
CA ILE A 90 -6.48 -17.90 7.56
C ILE A 90 -6.66 -19.21 6.79
N ASN A 91 -7.88 -19.72 6.71
CA ASN A 91 -8.22 -20.85 5.87
C ASN A 91 -9.51 -20.52 5.10
N VAL A 92 -9.34 -20.11 3.85
CA VAL A 92 -10.45 -19.76 2.96
C VAL A 92 -11.23 -20.96 2.41
N VAL A 93 -10.73 -22.20 2.64
CA VAL A 93 -11.46 -23.42 2.26
C VAL A 93 -12.42 -23.84 3.37
N SER A 94 -12.06 -23.61 4.63
CA SER A 94 -12.89 -23.91 5.79
C SER A 94 -13.55 -22.67 6.41
N ASP A 95 -13.48 -21.53 5.73
CA ASP A 95 -14.02 -20.23 6.17
C ASP A 95 -13.60 -19.85 7.61
N GLU A 96 -12.32 -20.01 7.95
CA GLU A 96 -11.83 -19.77 9.32
C GLU A 96 -10.68 -18.75 9.38
N ILE A 97 -10.72 -17.89 10.39
CA ILE A 97 -9.59 -17.05 10.83
C ILE A 97 -9.35 -17.30 12.32
N THR A 98 -8.16 -17.80 12.66
CA THR A 98 -7.79 -18.21 14.02
C THR A 98 -6.59 -17.39 14.50
N ALA A 99 -6.70 -16.74 15.65
CA ALA A 99 -5.57 -16.03 16.25
C ALA A 99 -4.54 -17.06 16.77
N LYS A 100 -3.27 -16.88 16.39
CA LYS A 100 -2.16 -17.75 16.80
C LYS A 100 -1.32 -17.11 17.89
N SER A 101 -1.02 -15.82 17.75
CA SER A 101 -0.26 -15.06 18.75
C SER A 101 -0.53 -13.58 18.67
N VAL A 102 -0.47 -12.89 19.81
CA VAL A 102 -0.52 -11.43 19.90
C VAL A 102 0.77 -10.97 20.57
N LYS A 103 1.42 -9.95 20.01
CA LYS A 103 2.60 -9.31 20.61
C LYS A 103 2.43 -7.80 20.65
N GLN A 104 3.21 -7.17 21.52
CA GLN A 104 3.22 -5.72 21.70
C GLN A 104 4.48 -5.14 21.06
N GLY A 105 4.32 -4.02 20.37
CA GLY A 105 5.41 -3.21 19.84
C GLY A 105 5.13 -1.72 20.07
N SER A 106 5.30 -0.92 19.03
CA SER A 106 4.98 0.49 19.04
C SER A 106 3.47 0.73 18.89
N SER A 107 2.95 1.80 19.49
CA SER A 107 1.54 2.16 19.35
C SER A 107 1.24 2.83 18.00
N GLY A 108 0.04 2.58 17.47
CA GLY A 108 -0.44 3.21 16.25
C GLY A 108 0.34 2.81 15.00
N VAL A 109 0.60 1.51 14.83
CA VAL A 109 1.14 0.94 13.58
C VAL A 109 0.08 1.00 12.48
N VAL A 110 0.42 1.60 11.35
CA VAL A 110 -0.52 1.86 10.23
C VAL A 110 -0.12 1.17 8.92
N HIS A 111 1.06 0.55 8.86
CA HIS A 111 1.54 -0.16 7.68
C HIS A 111 2.52 -1.26 8.06
N LEU A 112 2.47 -2.36 7.30
CA LEU A 112 3.33 -3.52 7.44
C LEU A 112 3.95 -3.89 6.08
N GLN A 113 5.24 -4.20 6.06
CA GLN A 113 5.97 -4.61 4.85
C GLN A 113 6.96 -5.74 5.16
N PHE A 114 6.84 -6.87 4.46
CA PHE A 114 7.83 -7.95 4.54
C PHE A 114 9.13 -7.62 3.80
N ASN A 115 10.23 -8.23 4.25
CA ASN A 115 11.42 -8.43 3.44
C ASN A 115 11.18 -9.54 2.37
N THR A 116 12.13 -9.75 1.46
CA THR A 116 11.94 -10.62 0.28
C THR A 116 11.57 -12.08 0.61
N ASP A 117 12.06 -12.63 1.72
CA ASP A 117 11.83 -14.02 2.12
C ASP A 117 10.79 -14.16 3.24
N ASN A 118 10.09 -13.08 3.58
CA ASN A 118 9.10 -12.98 4.66
C ASN A 118 9.61 -13.41 6.05
N THR A 119 10.93 -13.40 6.29
CA THR A 119 11.50 -13.68 7.62
C THR A 119 11.53 -12.45 8.52
N ARG A 120 11.38 -11.25 7.94
CA ARG A 120 11.29 -9.98 8.65
C ARG A 120 10.09 -9.18 8.20
N LEU A 121 9.46 -8.51 9.16
CA LEU A 121 8.30 -7.65 8.93
C LEU A 121 8.57 -6.27 9.55
N ILE A 122 8.41 -5.24 8.74
CA ILE A 122 8.63 -3.84 9.12
C ILE A 122 7.27 -3.21 9.41
N GLY A 123 7.11 -2.63 10.60
CA GLY A 123 5.92 -1.89 11.00
C GLY A 123 6.19 -0.40 11.15
N CYS A 124 5.39 0.44 10.48
CA CYS A 124 5.47 1.90 10.61
C CYS A 124 4.46 2.40 11.65
N ALA A 125 4.96 2.87 12.79
CA ALA A 125 4.16 3.38 13.89
C ALA A 125 3.91 4.88 13.76
N TYR A 126 2.84 5.25 13.07
CA TYR A 126 2.37 6.62 12.96
C TYR A 126 2.16 7.25 14.35
N GLY A 127 1.50 6.53 15.27
CA GLY A 127 1.17 7.05 16.59
C GLY A 127 2.40 7.32 17.47
N ASN A 128 3.39 6.45 17.42
CA ASN A 128 4.57 6.50 18.30
C ASN A 128 5.82 7.15 17.67
N GLY A 129 5.84 7.38 16.35
CA GLY A 129 7.00 7.96 15.67
C GLY A 129 8.17 6.99 15.50
N THR A 130 7.89 5.69 15.41
CA THR A 130 8.90 4.61 15.40
C THR A 130 8.70 3.62 14.25
N ILE A 131 9.75 2.86 13.94
CA ILE A 131 9.77 1.78 12.97
C ILE A 131 10.10 0.50 13.72
N ASP A 132 9.16 -0.45 13.75
CA ASP A 132 9.36 -1.75 14.37
C ASP A 132 9.86 -2.78 13.36
N ILE A 133 10.77 -3.63 13.79
CA ILE A 133 11.28 -4.78 13.03
C ILE A 133 10.90 -6.04 13.79
N TRP A 134 10.18 -6.92 13.13
CA TRP A 134 9.68 -8.17 13.68
C TRP A 134 10.33 -9.36 12.98
N ASN A 135 10.62 -10.42 13.72
CA ASN A 135 10.96 -11.73 13.19
C ASN A 135 9.68 -12.54 12.93
N THR A 136 9.52 -12.96 11.68
CA THR A 136 8.36 -13.73 11.19
C THR A 136 8.74 -15.09 10.60
N THR A 137 9.98 -15.53 10.83
CA THR A 137 10.50 -16.81 10.34
C THR A 137 9.60 -17.97 10.79
N ASN A 138 9.17 -18.80 9.84
CA ASN A 138 8.30 -19.96 10.08
C ASN A 138 6.98 -19.62 10.80
N GLY A 139 6.40 -18.45 10.55
CA GLY A 139 5.15 -18.04 11.20
C GLY A 139 5.35 -17.62 12.66
N SER A 140 6.54 -17.18 13.04
CA SER A 140 6.75 -16.51 14.33
C SER A 140 6.18 -15.09 14.32
N LEU A 141 6.10 -14.50 15.50
CA LEU A 141 5.91 -13.07 15.68
C LEU A 141 6.70 -12.64 16.92
N GLU A 142 7.83 -11.97 16.71
CA GLU A 142 8.70 -11.47 17.78
C GLU A 142 9.28 -10.12 17.41
N LEU A 143 9.13 -9.12 18.27
CA LEU A 143 9.76 -7.82 18.07
C LEU A 143 11.25 -7.94 18.34
N ILE A 144 12.09 -7.60 17.36
CA ILE A 144 13.56 -7.69 17.49
C ILE A 144 14.24 -6.34 17.58
N LYS A 145 13.60 -5.28 17.05
CA LYS A 145 14.16 -3.93 17.07
C LYS A 145 13.05 -2.88 16.93
N THR A 146 13.21 -1.77 17.63
CA THR A 146 12.40 -0.55 17.41
C THR A 146 13.34 0.60 17.18
N ILE A 147 13.11 1.36 16.11
CA ILE A 147 13.97 2.46 15.65
C ILE A 147 13.14 3.74 15.69
N PRO A 148 13.55 4.77 16.46
CA PRO A 148 12.94 6.09 16.37
C PRO A 148 13.11 6.68 14.97
N SER A 149 12.02 7.16 14.37
CA SER A 149 12.11 7.85 13.09
C SER A 149 12.83 9.19 13.29
N PRO A 150 13.92 9.46 12.54
CA PRO A 150 14.72 10.67 12.73
C PRO A 150 14.06 11.88 12.07
N GLY A 151 14.56 13.08 12.39
CA GLY A 151 14.16 14.31 11.72
C GLY A 151 13.62 15.34 12.69
N GLN A 152 13.15 16.46 12.13
CA GLN A 152 12.49 17.52 12.89
C GLN A 152 11.03 17.62 12.43
N PRO A 153 10.10 17.96 13.34
CA PRO A 153 8.71 18.25 13.01
C PRO A 153 8.56 19.20 11.80
N GLY A 154 7.63 18.88 10.91
CA GLY A 154 7.24 19.73 9.78
C GLY A 154 6.42 20.95 10.20
N PRO A 155 6.07 21.84 9.24
CA PRO A 155 5.43 23.12 9.54
C PRO A 155 3.95 23.01 9.97
N ASN A 156 3.25 21.91 9.64
CA ASN A 156 1.86 21.72 10.04
C ASN A 156 1.78 21.28 11.51
N LYS A 157 1.53 22.22 12.42
CA LYS A 157 1.52 21.97 13.88
C LYS A 157 0.48 20.93 14.34
N GLU A 158 -0.58 20.69 13.58
CA GLU A 158 -1.62 19.71 13.94
C GLU A 158 -1.26 18.30 13.46
N ARG A 159 -0.62 18.19 12.30
CA ARG A 159 -0.37 16.90 11.62
C ARG A 159 1.09 16.46 11.64
N GLN A 160 2.00 17.35 12.01
CA GLN A 160 3.45 17.15 11.92
C GLN A 160 4.15 17.61 13.21
N ALA A 161 3.48 17.49 14.37
CA ALA A 161 4.06 17.90 15.66
C ALA A 161 5.19 16.98 16.15
N SER A 162 5.28 15.78 15.59
CA SER A 162 6.29 14.75 15.88
C SER A 162 6.51 13.87 14.65
N PRO A 163 7.50 12.95 14.64
CA PRO A 163 7.62 11.94 13.60
C PRO A 163 6.38 11.05 13.49
N HIS A 164 6.01 10.70 12.26
CA HIS A 164 4.86 9.87 11.91
C HIS A 164 5.19 8.99 10.68
N PRO A 165 6.08 7.99 10.82
CA PRO A 165 6.34 7.02 9.74
C PRO A 165 5.04 6.34 9.36
N HIS A 166 4.69 6.40 8.07
CA HIS A 166 3.38 5.98 7.57
C HIS A 166 3.46 4.77 6.63
N GLN A 167 4.51 4.62 5.83
CA GLN A 167 4.68 3.48 4.94
C GLN A 167 6.13 3.08 4.82
N ALA A 168 6.42 1.78 4.85
CA ALA A 168 7.70 1.21 4.43
C ALA A 168 7.52 0.49 3.09
N ASN A 169 8.39 0.76 2.13
CA ASN A 169 8.44 0.06 0.85
C ASN A 169 9.80 -0.62 0.70
N LEU A 170 9.80 -1.93 0.46
CA LEU A 170 11.01 -2.65 0.09
C LEU A 170 11.39 -2.31 -1.34
N ASP A 171 12.63 -1.89 -1.55
CA ASP A 171 13.14 -1.65 -2.89
C ASP A 171 13.27 -2.97 -3.69
N PRO A 172 13.23 -2.95 -5.03
CA PRO A 172 13.23 -4.19 -5.80
C PRO A 172 14.50 -5.05 -5.70
N THR A 173 15.61 -4.52 -5.18
CA THR A 173 16.81 -5.32 -4.86
C THR A 173 16.66 -6.17 -3.60
N GLY A 174 15.67 -5.85 -2.76
CA GLY A 174 15.40 -6.56 -1.50
C GLY A 174 16.26 -6.12 -0.32
N ARG A 175 16.98 -4.99 -0.42
CA ARG A 175 17.95 -4.55 0.61
C ARG A 175 17.51 -3.30 1.37
N PHE A 176 16.94 -2.32 0.69
CA PHE A 176 16.62 -1.03 1.27
C PHE A 176 15.11 -0.91 1.49
N PHE A 177 14.71 -0.51 2.68
CA PHE A 177 13.37 -0.03 2.94
C PHE A 177 13.35 1.49 2.86
N VAL A 178 12.40 2.01 2.09
CA VAL A 178 12.11 3.43 1.98
C VAL A 178 10.88 3.73 2.82
N ILE A 179 11.08 4.46 3.92
CA ILE A 179 10.04 4.82 4.89
C ILE A 179 9.61 6.27 4.69
N ASN A 180 8.33 6.47 4.41
CA ASN A 180 7.73 7.79 4.30
C ASN A 180 7.32 8.28 5.68
N ASP A 181 7.90 9.37 6.15
CA ASP A 181 7.58 9.97 7.44
C ASP A 181 6.81 11.27 7.25
N LEU A 182 5.49 11.19 7.48
CA LEU A 182 4.56 12.29 7.34
C LEU A 182 4.95 13.47 8.23
N GLY A 183 5.39 13.16 9.45
CA GLY A 183 5.61 14.13 10.52
C GLY A 183 6.87 14.94 10.37
N THR A 184 7.88 14.41 9.68
CA THR A 184 9.18 15.08 9.49
C THR A 184 9.43 15.58 8.08
N ASP A 185 8.45 15.45 7.17
CA ASP A 185 8.61 15.71 5.74
C ASP A 185 9.87 15.03 5.18
N SER A 186 10.03 13.74 5.47
CA SER A 186 11.21 13.01 5.06
C SER A 186 10.92 11.61 4.53
N ILE A 187 11.89 11.12 3.78
CA ILE A 187 11.97 9.74 3.34
C ILE A 187 13.22 9.14 3.99
N VAL A 188 13.02 8.20 4.91
CA VAL A 188 14.08 7.51 5.64
C VAL A 188 14.47 6.26 4.87
N VAL A 189 15.76 6.04 4.66
CA VAL A 189 16.29 4.85 3.98
C VAL A 189 16.95 3.95 5.02
N LEU A 190 16.38 2.76 5.18
CA LEU A 190 16.82 1.74 6.11
C LEU A 190 17.48 0.60 5.32
N ASP A 191 18.73 0.31 5.59
CA ASP A 191 19.47 -0.81 5.01
C ASP A 191 19.27 -2.06 5.88
N SER A 192 18.69 -3.12 5.31
CA SER A 192 18.50 -4.41 5.97
C SER A 192 19.64 -5.39 5.76
N ASN A 193 20.77 -4.95 5.18
CA ASN A 193 21.95 -5.80 5.01
C ASN A 193 22.39 -6.40 6.35
N ASP A 194 22.76 -7.69 6.31
CA ASP A 194 23.16 -8.49 7.48
C ASP A 194 22.18 -8.42 8.67
N ASP A 195 20.88 -8.22 8.39
CA ASP A 195 19.83 -8.12 9.41
C ASP A 195 20.02 -6.92 10.37
N ALA A 196 20.85 -5.93 10.00
CA ALA A 196 21.27 -4.85 10.88
C ALA A 196 20.21 -3.73 11.01
N PHE A 197 19.40 -3.51 9.98
CA PHE A 197 18.38 -2.45 9.89
C PHE A 197 18.91 -1.08 10.34
N GLN A 198 19.82 -0.51 9.57
CA GLN A 198 20.47 0.77 9.88
C GLN A 198 19.94 1.89 9.01
N ILE A 199 19.69 3.05 9.60
CA ILE A 199 19.33 4.25 8.82
C ILE A 199 20.60 4.72 8.11
N VAL A 200 20.60 4.63 6.78
CA VAL A 200 21.75 5.01 5.94
C VAL A 200 21.54 6.34 5.23
N ASN A 201 20.30 6.80 5.12
CA ASN A 201 19.98 8.10 4.54
C ASN A 201 18.67 8.66 5.10
N VAL A 202 18.53 9.98 5.10
CA VAL A 202 17.28 10.70 5.41
C VAL A 202 17.13 11.82 4.40
N ILE A 203 16.25 11.60 3.42
CA ILE A 203 16.00 12.55 2.34
C ILE A 203 14.90 13.50 2.79
N ARG A 204 15.23 14.78 2.97
CA ARG A 204 14.25 15.82 3.30
C ARG A 204 13.48 16.26 2.07
N ILE A 205 12.17 16.37 2.20
CA ILE A 205 11.27 16.83 1.14
C ILE A 205 11.23 18.36 1.14
N SER A 206 11.23 18.92 -0.06
CA SER A 206 11.10 20.36 -0.28
C SER A 206 10.09 20.65 -1.41
N PRO A 207 9.17 21.63 -1.23
CA PRO A 207 8.96 22.40 0.00
C PRO A 207 8.41 21.54 1.15
N GLN A 208 8.63 21.99 2.39
CA GLN A 208 8.02 21.35 3.57
C GLN A 208 6.50 21.55 3.60
N GLY A 209 5.81 20.76 4.40
CA GLY A 209 4.34 20.64 4.45
C GLY A 209 3.79 19.61 3.46
N CYS A 210 4.63 18.71 2.94
CA CYS A 210 4.20 17.62 2.06
C CYS A 210 3.32 16.63 2.84
N GLY A 211 3.81 16.15 3.97
CA GLY A 211 3.25 15.01 4.68
C GLY A 211 3.32 13.73 3.84
N PRO A 212 4.53 13.20 3.54
CA PRO A 212 4.68 12.01 2.72
C PRO A 212 3.96 10.82 3.35
N ARG A 213 3.10 10.16 2.58
CA ARG A 213 2.21 9.11 3.08
C ARG A 213 2.58 7.76 2.49
N HIS A 214 2.11 7.49 1.28
CA HIS A 214 2.40 6.25 0.56
C HIS A 214 3.21 6.56 -0.71
N GLY A 215 3.94 5.58 -1.23
CA GLY A 215 4.63 5.69 -2.50
C GLY A 215 4.91 4.33 -3.11
N VAL A 216 5.35 4.34 -4.36
CA VAL A 216 5.59 3.14 -5.16
C VAL A 216 6.90 3.25 -5.90
N PHE A 217 7.65 2.15 -5.97
CA PHE A 217 8.79 2.03 -6.86
C PHE A 217 8.34 1.80 -8.30
N TYR A 218 9.10 2.35 -9.24
CA TYR A 218 8.82 2.26 -10.67
C TYR A 218 10.09 1.91 -11.46
N PRO A 219 10.00 1.05 -12.50
CA PRO A 219 8.82 0.26 -12.84
C PRO A 219 8.63 -0.91 -11.87
N GLN A 220 7.39 -1.28 -11.63
CA GLN A 220 7.03 -2.46 -10.85
C GLN A 220 7.53 -3.73 -11.56
N GLY A 221 8.08 -4.67 -10.79
CA GLY A 221 8.57 -5.96 -11.29
C GLY A 221 9.98 -5.94 -11.87
N ALA A 222 10.64 -4.78 -11.97
CA ALA A 222 12.05 -4.71 -12.34
C ALA A 222 12.97 -5.07 -11.17
N PHE A 223 14.17 -5.58 -11.46
CA PHE A 223 15.17 -5.89 -10.43
C PHE A 223 15.72 -4.65 -9.69
N ARG A 224 15.66 -3.48 -10.35
CA ARG A 224 16.03 -2.18 -9.77
C ARG A 224 14.99 -1.16 -10.17
N ALA A 225 14.58 -0.33 -9.22
CA ALA A 225 13.75 0.81 -9.51
C ALA A 225 14.58 1.91 -10.20
N THR A 226 13.95 2.63 -11.11
CA THR A 226 14.49 3.87 -11.69
C THR A 226 13.88 5.10 -11.03
N HIS A 227 12.66 4.98 -10.51
CA HIS A 227 11.92 6.08 -9.90
C HIS A 227 11.19 5.62 -8.64
N TYR A 228 10.89 6.59 -7.77
CA TYR A 228 9.98 6.44 -6.65
C TYR A 228 8.92 7.54 -6.76
N ILE A 229 7.64 7.15 -6.76
CA ILE A 229 6.52 8.07 -6.86
C ILE A 229 5.84 8.11 -5.50
N LEU A 230 5.82 9.28 -4.88
CA LEU A 230 5.35 9.52 -3.53
C LEU A 230 4.09 10.38 -3.55
N VAL A 231 3.07 10.00 -2.78
CA VAL A 231 1.93 10.87 -2.49
C VAL A 231 2.12 11.61 -1.16
N CYS A 232 1.92 12.91 -1.20
CA CYS A 232 1.89 13.84 -0.08
C CYS A 232 0.45 14.01 0.40
N GLU A 233 0.15 13.56 1.62
CA GLU A 233 -1.19 13.63 2.21
C GLU A 233 -1.66 15.07 2.42
N ILE A 234 -0.82 15.91 3.04
CA ILE A 234 -1.22 17.25 3.50
C ILE A 234 -1.29 18.22 2.32
N SER A 235 -0.28 18.21 1.45
CA SER A 235 -0.21 19.14 0.33
C SER A 235 -1.00 18.68 -0.92
N ASN A 236 -1.55 17.46 -0.91
CA ASN A 236 -2.23 16.86 -2.06
C ASN A 236 -1.37 16.88 -3.33
N LYS A 237 -0.12 16.40 -3.19
CA LYS A 237 0.87 16.35 -4.28
C LYS A 237 1.34 14.93 -4.58
N LEU A 238 1.69 14.70 -5.83
CA LEU A 238 2.56 13.61 -6.26
C LEU A 238 3.96 14.15 -6.51
N LEU A 239 4.94 13.55 -5.87
CA LEU A 239 6.36 13.82 -6.06
C LEU A 239 7.00 12.64 -6.78
N ILE A 240 7.83 12.92 -7.78
CA ILE A 240 8.57 11.90 -8.51
C ILE A 240 10.04 12.08 -8.22
N TYR A 241 10.70 11.01 -7.82
CA TYR A 241 12.12 10.95 -7.59
C TYR A 241 12.78 10.00 -8.58
N THR A 242 13.98 10.34 -9.03
CA THR A 242 14.91 9.35 -9.61
C THR A 242 15.56 8.56 -8.47
N VAL A 243 15.77 7.26 -8.70
CA VAL A 243 16.40 6.34 -7.75
C VAL A 243 17.83 6.08 -8.19
N SER A 244 18.78 6.31 -7.29
CA SER A 244 20.19 5.95 -7.49
C SER A 244 20.63 5.02 -6.37
N TYR A 245 21.15 3.86 -6.73
CA TYR A 245 21.75 2.96 -5.75
C TYR A 245 23.24 3.19 -5.66
N ARG A 246 23.71 3.38 -4.43
CA ARG A 246 25.12 3.35 -4.06
C ARG A 246 25.43 2.05 -3.35
N GLU A 247 26.70 1.86 -3.01
CA GLU A 247 27.17 0.68 -2.30
C GLU A 247 26.44 0.45 -0.97
N ASN A 248 26.21 1.53 -0.20
CA ASN A 248 25.63 1.48 1.14
C ASN A 248 24.49 2.50 1.35
N SER A 249 23.83 2.95 0.28
CA SER A 249 22.70 3.87 0.35
C SER A 249 21.83 3.76 -0.89
N LEU A 250 20.57 4.14 -0.73
CA LEU A 250 19.67 4.48 -1.82
C LEU A 250 19.41 6.00 -1.73
N ASP A 251 19.64 6.69 -2.84
CA ASP A 251 19.38 8.13 -2.95
C ASP A 251 18.16 8.39 -3.81
N LEU A 252 17.39 9.41 -3.43
CA LEU A 252 16.25 9.91 -4.20
C LEU A 252 16.47 11.37 -4.57
N THR A 253 16.33 11.71 -5.84
CA THR A 253 16.38 13.11 -6.32
C THR A 253 15.07 13.49 -6.97
N GLN A 254 14.37 14.47 -6.40
CA GLN A 254 13.07 14.94 -6.89
C GLN A 254 13.20 15.57 -8.28
N ILE A 255 12.36 15.15 -9.22
CA ILE A 255 12.32 15.66 -10.60
C ILE A 255 10.97 16.28 -10.98
N GLN A 256 9.89 15.95 -10.26
CA GLN A 256 8.57 16.50 -10.53
C GLN A 256 7.78 16.66 -9.23
N SER A 257 6.94 17.70 -9.18
CA SER A 257 5.84 17.86 -8.23
C SER A 257 4.58 18.22 -9.01
N THR A 258 3.49 17.48 -8.79
CA THR A 258 2.19 17.74 -9.43
C THR A 258 1.06 17.59 -8.43
N SER A 259 -0.07 18.25 -8.69
CA SER A 259 -1.29 18.10 -7.89
C SER A 259 -1.86 16.69 -8.02
N THR A 260 -2.44 16.14 -6.95
CA THR A 260 -3.27 14.93 -7.04
C THR A 260 -4.63 15.22 -7.69
N PHE A 261 -5.02 16.50 -7.80
CA PHE A 261 -6.22 16.96 -8.48
C PHE A 261 -5.91 17.57 -9.86
N GLY A 262 -6.82 17.38 -10.80
CA GLY A 262 -6.80 18.09 -12.09
C GLY A 262 -7.14 19.57 -11.90
N ARG A 263 -6.61 20.43 -12.78
CA ARG A 263 -6.85 21.89 -12.73
C ARG A 263 -8.35 22.24 -12.72
N GLU A 264 -9.14 21.52 -13.50
CA GLU A 264 -10.58 21.73 -13.64
C GLU A 264 -11.41 20.96 -12.61
N LEU A 265 -10.77 20.14 -11.76
CA LEU A 265 -11.41 19.30 -10.74
C LEU A 265 -10.77 19.52 -9.35
N PRO A 266 -10.68 20.77 -8.85
CA PRO A 266 -10.16 21.02 -7.51
C PRO A 266 -11.10 20.45 -6.43
N PRO A 267 -10.60 20.19 -5.21
CA PRO A 267 -11.48 19.87 -4.09
C PRO A 267 -12.38 21.07 -3.76
N ALA A 268 -13.63 20.81 -3.37
CA ALA A 268 -14.55 21.85 -2.90
C ALA A 268 -14.09 22.51 -1.59
N ASN A 269 -13.37 21.76 -0.75
CA ASN A 269 -12.67 22.27 0.42
C ASN A 269 -11.20 21.85 0.42
N SER A 270 -10.33 22.78 0.03
CA SER A 270 -8.89 22.54 -0.03
C SER A 270 -8.21 22.42 1.34
N SER A 271 -8.80 22.93 2.42
CA SER A 271 -8.17 22.89 3.76
C SER A 271 -8.33 21.53 4.45
N SER A 272 -9.38 20.78 4.11
CA SER A 272 -9.61 19.42 4.62
C SER A 272 -9.14 18.32 3.68
N ALA A 273 -9.02 18.62 2.38
CA ALA A 273 -8.63 17.64 1.37
C ALA A 273 -7.29 16.99 1.73
N ALA A 274 -7.25 15.66 1.68
CA ALA A 274 -6.07 14.90 2.02
C ALA A 274 -5.91 13.69 1.10
N ALA A 275 -4.75 13.55 0.46
CA ALA A 275 -4.48 12.39 -0.36
C ALA A 275 -4.39 11.10 0.49
N GLY A 276 -4.74 9.97 -0.10
CA GLY A 276 -4.84 8.66 0.55
C GLY A 276 -3.86 7.66 -0.05
N ALA A 277 -4.38 6.60 -0.66
CA ALA A 277 -3.60 5.54 -1.26
C ALA A 277 -3.07 5.93 -2.64
N ILE A 278 -1.96 5.32 -3.03
CA ILE A 278 -1.39 5.37 -4.39
C ILE A 278 -1.20 3.92 -4.85
N VAL A 279 -1.69 3.59 -6.04
CA VAL A 279 -1.52 2.27 -6.66
C VAL A 279 -1.07 2.40 -8.11
N LEU A 280 -0.12 1.56 -8.50
CA LEU A 280 0.44 1.47 -9.85
C LEU A 280 -0.13 0.22 -10.51
N ALA A 281 -0.69 0.37 -11.72
CA ALA A 281 -1.09 -0.79 -12.51
C ALA A 281 0.16 -1.56 -12.97
N ALA A 282 0.08 -2.89 -12.98
CA ALA A 282 1.14 -3.83 -13.36
C ALA A 282 1.65 -3.60 -14.79
N ASN A 283 0.84 -2.98 -15.66
CA ASN A 283 1.29 -2.58 -16.99
C ASN A 283 2.24 -1.35 -16.98
N ASN A 284 2.54 -0.78 -15.81
CA ASN A 284 3.44 0.36 -15.62
C ASN A 284 3.05 1.63 -16.38
N ARG A 285 1.78 1.75 -16.82
CA ARG A 285 1.29 2.90 -17.60
C ARG A 285 0.33 3.80 -16.85
N HIS A 286 -0.33 3.29 -15.82
CA HIS A 286 -1.39 4.03 -15.12
C HIS A 286 -1.19 4.00 -13.61
N LEU A 287 -1.36 5.17 -13.00
CA LEU A 287 -1.24 5.40 -11.58
C LEU A 287 -2.54 5.98 -11.05
N TYR A 288 -2.97 5.55 -9.88
CA TYR A 288 -4.22 5.99 -9.25
C TYR A 288 -3.95 6.47 -7.84
N VAL A 289 -4.59 7.59 -7.48
CA VAL A 289 -4.45 8.20 -6.16
C VAL A 289 -5.82 8.51 -5.60
N SER A 290 -6.10 8.07 -4.38
CA SER A 290 -7.34 8.47 -3.70
C SER A 290 -7.20 9.84 -3.04
N ASN A 291 -8.24 10.65 -3.10
CA ASN A 291 -8.33 11.95 -2.45
C ASN A 291 -9.51 11.95 -1.48
N ARG A 292 -9.27 12.30 -0.22
CA ARG A 292 -10.21 12.20 0.90
C ARG A 292 -10.64 13.58 1.36
N GLN A 293 -11.81 13.66 2.00
CA GLN A 293 -12.32 14.85 2.69
C GLN A 293 -12.31 16.07 1.77
N THR A 294 -12.65 15.87 0.50
CA THR A 294 -12.54 16.90 -0.54
C THR A 294 -13.60 17.98 -0.44
N GLY A 295 -14.60 17.81 0.44
CA GLY A 295 -15.76 18.69 0.58
C GLY A 295 -16.85 18.45 -0.48
N ASN A 296 -16.62 17.54 -1.42
CA ASN A 296 -17.62 17.12 -2.39
C ASN A 296 -18.62 16.13 -1.77
N SER A 297 -19.72 15.85 -2.47
CA SER A 297 -20.73 14.86 -2.03
C SER A 297 -20.18 13.44 -1.93
N THR A 298 -19.16 13.13 -2.75
CA THR A 298 -18.36 11.91 -2.72
C THR A 298 -16.91 12.29 -2.97
N ASP A 299 -16.00 11.51 -2.41
CA ASP A 299 -14.58 11.62 -2.67
C ASP A 299 -14.19 10.88 -3.94
N SER A 300 -12.91 10.95 -4.33
CA SER A 300 -12.49 10.53 -5.67
C SER A 300 -11.18 9.76 -5.72
N VAL A 301 -11.02 9.01 -6.81
CA VAL A 301 -9.74 8.48 -7.28
C VAL A 301 -9.32 9.25 -8.51
N SER A 302 -8.16 9.89 -8.45
CA SER A 302 -7.52 10.53 -9.60
C SER A 302 -6.68 9.52 -10.37
N HIS A 303 -6.77 9.59 -11.70
CA HIS A 303 -6.05 8.74 -12.64
C HIS A 303 -4.99 9.55 -13.36
N PHE A 304 -3.77 9.01 -13.38
CA PHE A 304 -2.64 9.56 -14.10
C PHE A 304 -2.10 8.54 -15.10
N GLU A 305 -1.77 9.00 -16.30
CA GLU A 305 -0.96 8.24 -17.24
C GLU A 305 0.52 8.57 -17.03
N ILE A 306 1.35 7.54 -17.01
CA ILE A 306 2.80 7.64 -16.94
C ILE A 306 3.31 7.81 -18.37
N SER A 307 3.94 8.95 -18.63
CA SER A 307 4.60 9.24 -19.91
C SER A 307 6.11 9.19 -19.74
N HIS A 308 6.78 8.57 -20.70
CA HIS A 308 8.23 8.59 -20.82
C HIS A 308 8.63 9.62 -21.86
N LEU A 309 9.39 10.63 -21.44
CA LEU A 309 10.07 11.49 -22.41
C LEU A 309 11.33 10.78 -22.94
N ASN A 310 11.98 9.96 -22.10
CA ASN A 310 13.04 9.01 -22.43
C ASN A 310 13.27 8.05 -21.24
N SER A 311 14.37 7.27 -21.25
CA SER A 311 14.72 6.30 -20.19
C SER A 311 14.89 6.90 -18.79
N THR A 312 15.17 8.19 -18.69
CA THR A 312 15.55 8.87 -17.44
C THR A 312 14.49 9.88 -16.98
N PHE A 313 13.57 10.28 -17.86
CA PHE A 313 12.56 11.29 -17.57
C PHE A 313 11.15 10.67 -17.65
N LEU A 314 10.61 10.40 -16.47
CA LEU A 314 9.23 10.01 -16.24
C LEU A 314 8.41 11.25 -15.88
N SER A 315 7.22 11.39 -16.47
CA SER A 315 6.25 12.43 -16.11
C SER A 315 4.85 11.86 -15.90
N LEU A 316 4.11 12.46 -14.98
CA LEU A 316 2.71 12.13 -14.75
C LEU A 316 1.77 13.12 -15.44
N ARG A 317 0.82 12.59 -16.22
CA ARG A 317 -0.24 13.36 -16.86
C ARG A 317 -1.58 13.01 -16.23
N PHE A 318 -2.26 14.00 -15.65
CA PHE A 318 -3.63 13.81 -15.14
C PHE A 318 -4.57 13.46 -16.30
N VAL A 319 -5.38 12.41 -16.12
CA VAL A 319 -6.35 11.93 -17.10
C VAL A 319 -7.77 12.30 -16.69
N GLY A 320 -8.11 12.08 -15.42
CA GLY A 320 -9.45 12.31 -14.89
C GLY A 320 -9.56 11.89 -13.43
N ALA A 321 -10.76 12.02 -12.88
CA ALA A 321 -11.09 11.50 -11.56
C ALA A 321 -12.43 10.76 -11.60
N ALA A 322 -12.53 9.71 -10.79
CA ALA A 322 -13.71 8.88 -10.63
C ALA A 322 -14.25 9.02 -9.20
N SER A 323 -15.57 9.13 -9.04
CA SER A 323 -16.20 9.07 -7.71
C SER A 323 -15.94 7.72 -7.05
N THR A 324 -15.73 7.72 -5.74
CA THR A 324 -15.68 6.48 -4.94
C THR A 324 -17.02 6.13 -4.32
N TYR A 325 -18.08 6.89 -4.62
CA TYR A 325 -19.43 6.78 -4.02
C TYR A 325 -19.49 6.96 -2.49
N GLY A 326 -18.36 7.05 -1.81
CA GLY A 326 -18.24 7.27 -0.39
C GLY A 326 -17.34 8.46 -0.08
N ILE A 327 -16.91 8.53 1.18
CA ILE A 327 -16.04 9.58 1.71
C ILE A 327 -14.84 8.90 2.37
N SER A 328 -13.70 9.56 2.29
CA SER A 328 -12.42 9.08 2.81
C SER A 328 -12.01 7.71 2.26
N PRO A 329 -11.82 7.55 0.94
CA PRO A 329 -11.18 6.37 0.34
C PRO A 329 -9.73 6.25 0.85
N ARG A 330 -9.53 5.59 2.00
CA ARG A 330 -8.22 5.51 2.68
C ARG A 330 -7.29 4.48 2.07
N MET A 331 -7.86 3.40 1.56
CA MET A 331 -7.14 2.27 0.99
C MET A 331 -7.76 1.87 -0.34
N MET A 332 -6.90 1.48 -1.27
CA MET A 332 -7.28 0.90 -2.54
C MET A 332 -6.30 -0.20 -2.92
N SER A 333 -6.76 -1.17 -3.69
CA SER A 333 -5.93 -2.21 -4.26
C SER A 333 -6.53 -2.71 -5.56
N PHE A 334 -5.69 -3.26 -6.42
CA PHE A 334 -6.17 -3.94 -7.61
C PHE A 334 -6.64 -5.35 -7.27
N SER A 335 -7.67 -5.81 -7.98
CA SER A 335 -7.92 -7.23 -8.14
C SER A 335 -6.77 -7.88 -8.91
N CYS A 336 -6.69 -9.22 -8.88
CA CYS A 336 -5.77 -9.95 -9.75
C CYS A 336 -5.98 -9.54 -11.22
N GLY A 337 -4.89 -9.30 -11.94
CA GLY A 337 -4.91 -8.84 -13.33
C GLY A 337 -5.32 -7.37 -13.53
N ASP A 338 -5.45 -6.57 -12.47
CA ASP A 338 -5.81 -5.15 -12.51
C ASP A 338 -7.12 -4.83 -13.23
N ARG A 339 -8.04 -5.80 -13.25
CA ARG A 339 -9.35 -5.62 -13.89
C ARG A 339 -10.26 -4.71 -13.09
N TYR A 340 -10.20 -4.80 -11.76
CA TYR A 340 -11.00 -3.99 -10.85
C TYR A 340 -10.12 -3.22 -9.89
N LEU A 341 -10.50 -1.97 -9.61
CA LEU A 341 -9.98 -1.22 -8.48
C LEU A 341 -10.94 -1.37 -7.30
N LEU A 342 -10.46 -2.00 -6.23
CA LEU A 342 -11.16 -2.16 -4.96
C LEU A 342 -10.88 -0.94 -4.08
N ILE A 343 -11.91 -0.35 -3.49
CA ILE A 343 -11.84 0.92 -2.77
C ILE A 343 -12.53 0.76 -1.42
N ALA A 344 -11.84 1.15 -0.34
CA ALA A 344 -12.36 1.20 1.02
C ALA A 344 -12.54 2.66 1.47
N ASN A 345 -13.79 3.11 1.52
CA ASN A 345 -14.22 4.40 2.06
C ASN A 345 -14.50 4.27 3.56
N GLN A 346 -13.88 5.14 4.38
CA GLN A 346 -14.09 5.14 5.82
C GLN A 346 -15.36 5.86 6.27
N ALA A 347 -16.06 6.52 5.35
CA ALA A 347 -17.28 7.28 5.63
C ALA A 347 -18.17 7.35 4.38
N GLY A 348 -19.36 7.94 4.53
CA GLY A 348 -20.34 8.09 3.45
C GLY A 348 -21.26 6.87 3.32
N GLY A 349 -22.06 6.84 2.25
CA GLY A 349 -23.10 5.82 2.06
C GLY A 349 -22.58 4.44 1.66
N PHE A 350 -21.39 4.36 1.08
CA PHE A 350 -20.82 3.12 0.55
C PHE A 350 -19.39 2.93 1.04
N GLY A 351 -19.17 1.92 1.89
CA GLY A 351 -17.88 1.58 2.48
C GLY A 351 -16.96 0.84 1.52
N LEU A 352 -17.46 -0.13 0.75
CA LEU A 352 -16.69 -0.82 -0.27
C LEU A 352 -17.23 -0.55 -1.67
N VAL A 353 -16.33 -0.30 -2.60
CA VAL A 353 -16.65 -0.11 -4.01
C VAL A 353 -15.64 -0.86 -4.88
N ALA A 354 -16.12 -1.47 -5.95
CA ALA A 354 -15.30 -1.99 -7.03
C ALA A 354 -15.65 -1.30 -8.34
N LEU A 355 -14.67 -0.68 -8.97
CA LEU A 355 -14.80 -0.06 -10.29
C LEU A 355 -14.05 -0.90 -11.32
N GLU A 356 -14.64 -1.11 -12.50
CA GLU A 356 -13.92 -1.72 -13.62
C GLU A 356 -12.90 -0.74 -14.19
N ARG A 357 -11.68 -1.24 -14.40
CA ARG A 357 -10.62 -0.53 -15.09
C ARG A 357 -10.66 -0.88 -16.57
N ARG A 358 -10.97 0.11 -17.40
CA ARG A 358 -11.01 -0.04 -18.86
C ARG A 358 -9.60 -0.19 -19.45
N LEU A 359 -9.52 -0.61 -20.71
CA LEU A 359 -8.25 -0.84 -21.41
C LEU A 359 -7.38 0.42 -21.52
N ASP A 360 -7.99 1.61 -21.57
CA ASP A 360 -7.30 2.90 -21.57
C ASP A 360 -6.89 3.38 -20.15
N GLY A 361 -7.20 2.57 -19.14
CA GLY A 361 -6.93 2.85 -17.73
C GLY A 361 -8.01 3.69 -17.05
N THR A 362 -9.03 4.20 -17.74
CA THR A 362 -10.12 4.92 -17.07
C THR A 362 -10.94 3.97 -16.18
N LEU A 363 -11.54 4.51 -15.11
CA LEU A 363 -12.41 3.75 -14.22
C LEU A 363 -13.88 3.96 -14.61
N ASP A 364 -14.66 2.89 -14.70
CA ASP A 364 -16.11 2.97 -14.94
C ASP A 364 -16.85 3.34 -13.63
N ALA A 365 -16.88 4.64 -13.35
CA ALA A 365 -17.60 5.18 -12.21
C ALA A 365 -19.07 5.49 -12.51
N GLU A 366 -19.59 5.18 -13.70
CA GLU A 366 -21.01 5.30 -14.01
C GLU A 366 -21.75 4.00 -13.69
N ASN A 367 -21.04 2.87 -13.85
CA ASN A 367 -21.56 1.53 -13.63
C ASN A 367 -20.61 0.74 -12.71
N PRO A 368 -20.59 1.04 -11.38
CA PRO A 368 -19.73 0.32 -10.46
C PRO A 368 -20.10 -1.16 -10.47
N ILE A 369 -19.08 -2.02 -10.54
CA ILE A 369 -19.26 -3.47 -10.54
C ILE A 369 -19.93 -3.92 -9.25
N SER A 370 -19.53 -3.30 -8.13
CA SER A 370 -20.15 -3.54 -6.82
C SER A 370 -19.99 -2.35 -5.91
N VAL A 371 -21.01 -2.13 -5.09
CA VAL A 371 -21.00 -1.20 -3.97
C VAL A 371 -21.59 -1.91 -2.77
N LEU A 372 -21.02 -1.68 -1.59
CA LEU A 372 -21.53 -2.18 -0.32
C LEU A 372 -21.42 -1.08 0.72
N GLY A 373 -22.54 -0.81 1.39
CA GLY A 373 -22.62 0.16 2.48
C GLY A 373 -23.57 -0.35 3.54
N ALA A 374 -23.24 -0.06 4.79
CA ALA A 374 -24.08 -0.30 5.95
C ALA A 374 -23.72 0.72 7.04
N PRO A 375 -24.62 1.00 8.00
CA PRO A 375 -24.26 1.75 9.20
C PRO A 375 -23.01 1.12 9.85
N ASP A 376 -22.09 1.97 10.33
CA ASP A 376 -20.84 1.58 11.01
C ASP A 376 -19.84 0.75 10.18
N PHE A 377 -20.16 0.39 8.93
CA PHE A 377 -19.25 -0.28 8.02
C PHE A 377 -18.25 0.73 7.43
N THR A 378 -17.11 0.85 8.11
CA THR A 378 -16.06 1.85 7.84
C THR A 378 -14.74 1.17 7.48
N PRO A 379 -14.67 0.46 6.34
CA PRO A 379 -13.47 -0.26 5.93
C PRO A 379 -12.28 0.65 5.76
N GLN A 380 -11.16 0.16 6.25
CA GLN A 380 -9.87 0.84 6.27
C GLN A 380 -8.83 0.07 5.47
N PHE A 381 -9.10 -1.21 5.21
CA PHE A 381 -8.27 -2.10 4.43
C PHE A 381 -9.12 -2.89 3.42
N VAL A 382 -8.61 -3.04 2.20
CA VAL A 382 -9.18 -3.93 1.18
C VAL A 382 -8.07 -4.47 0.29
N GLN A 383 -8.00 -5.78 0.11
CA GLN A 383 -7.03 -6.43 -0.78
C GLN A 383 -7.57 -7.77 -1.29
N GLN A 384 -7.42 -8.05 -2.59
CA GLN A 384 -7.61 -9.40 -3.08
C GLN A 384 -6.43 -10.30 -2.66
N ILE A 385 -6.76 -11.47 -2.13
CA ILE A 385 -5.84 -12.50 -1.70
C ILE A 385 -6.07 -13.75 -2.58
N THR A 386 -5.02 -14.54 -2.77
CA THR A 386 -5.01 -15.71 -3.68
C THR A 386 -4.78 -17.00 -2.94
#